data_AF-A0A965S045-F1
#
_entry.id   AF-A0A965S045-F1
#
_cell.length_a   1.000
_cell.length_b   1.000
_cell.length_c   1.000
_cell.angle_alpha   90.00
_cell.angle_beta   90.00
_cell.angle_gamma   90.00
#
_symmetry.space_group_name_H-M   'P 1'
#
loop_
_entity.id
_entity.type
_entity.pdbx_description
1 polymer ?
#
loop_
_entity_poly.entity_id
_entity_poly.type
_entity_poly.pdbx_seq_one_letter_code
_entity_poly.pdbx_strand_id
1 'polypeptide(L)'
;MKDFKDSKQALDKELEQFIALLNKLLPQYHQLLKKQDLDQNELSQLGDIEHYLLGVNAKIMEIKGKLEQDLFGQSLHVYYKLKEKAQEGDPNSKLKLEKMREAFLEALESGDVMNYN
;
A
#
# COMPACT_ATOMS: atom_id res chain seq x y z
N MET A 1 -5.42 -0.04 20.37
CA MET A 1 -4.39 -1.03 19.99
C MET A 1 -4.96 -2.41 19.66
N LYS A 2 -6.13 -2.84 20.17
CA LYS A 2 -6.79 -4.09 19.74
C LYS A 2 -7.34 -3.99 18.31
N ASP A 3 -8.00 -2.89 17.97
CA ASP A 3 -8.65 -2.69 16.66
C ASP A 3 -7.67 -2.74 15.48
N PHE A 4 -6.43 -2.25 15.66
CA PHE A 4 -5.41 -2.26 14.62
C PHE A 4 -4.87 -3.68 14.35
N LYS A 5 -4.79 -4.52 15.39
CA LYS A 5 -4.25 -5.89 15.26
C LYS A 5 -5.25 -6.81 14.58
N ASP A 6 -6.53 -6.65 14.91
CA ASP A 6 -7.63 -7.38 14.29
C ASP A 6 -7.87 -6.92 12.84
N SER A 7 -7.77 -5.61 12.56
CA SER A 7 -7.81 -5.07 11.20
C SER A 7 -6.67 -5.59 10.32
N LYS A 8 -5.46 -5.70 10.89
CA LYS A 8 -4.29 -6.23 10.18
C LYS A 8 -4.48 -7.70 9.80
N GLN A 9 -4.99 -8.53 10.72
CA GLN A 9 -5.23 -9.95 10.44
C GLN A 9 -6.32 -10.17 9.38
N ALA A 10 -7.36 -9.34 9.37
CA ALA A 10 -8.38 -9.37 8.32
C ALA A 10 -7.79 -9.01 6.95
N LEU A 11 -6.95 -7.97 6.91
CA LEU A 11 -6.27 -7.52 5.69
C LEU A 11 -5.30 -8.59 5.15
N ASP A 12 -4.51 -9.21 6.02
CA ASP A 12 -3.59 -10.30 5.66
C ASP A 12 -4.36 -11.48 5.04
N LYS A 13 -5.50 -11.86 5.63
CA LYS A 13 -6.35 -12.94 5.10
C LYS A 13 -6.97 -12.61 3.75
N GLU A 14 -7.41 -11.37 3.55
CA GLU A 14 -7.97 -10.91 2.28
C GLU A 14 -6.89 -10.89 1.19
N LEU A 15 -5.67 -10.45 1.53
CA LEU A 15 -4.50 -10.49 0.63
C LEU A 15 -4.11 -11.93 0.25
N GLU A 16 -4.14 -12.87 1.19
CA GLU A 16 -3.87 -14.29 0.90
C GLU A 16 -4.91 -14.90 -0.06
N GLN A 17 -6.19 -14.64 0.18
CA GLN A 17 -7.27 -15.07 -0.72
C GLN A 17 -7.12 -14.44 -2.11
N PHE A 18 -6.70 -13.18 -2.15
CA PHE A 18 -6.43 -12.47 -3.37
C PHE A 18 -5.26 -13.08 -4.16
N ILE A 19 -4.12 -13.36 -3.51
CA ILE A 19 -2.96 -14.03 -4.13
C ILE A 19 -3.36 -15.40 -4.67
N ALA A 20 -4.18 -16.16 -3.93
CA ALA A 20 -4.66 -17.46 -4.37
C ALA A 20 -5.53 -17.37 -5.64
N LEU A 21 -6.34 -16.32 -5.79
CA LEU A 21 -7.15 -16.08 -6.99
C LEU A 21 -6.27 -15.66 -8.18
N LEU A 22 -5.31 -14.75 -7.97
CA LEU A 22 -4.36 -14.37 -9.03
C LEU A 22 -3.56 -15.56 -9.54
N ASN A 23 -3.08 -16.43 -8.65
CA ASN A 23 -2.32 -17.62 -9.03
C ASN A 23 -3.12 -18.58 -9.92
N LYS A 24 -4.46 -18.52 -9.89
CA LYS A 24 -5.34 -19.30 -10.77
C LYS A 24 -5.66 -18.56 -12.07
N LEU A 25 -5.91 -17.25 -11.99
CA LEU A 25 -6.36 -16.44 -13.11
C LEU A 25 -5.23 -16.02 -14.06
N LEU A 26 -4.05 -15.68 -13.55
CA LEU A 26 -2.92 -15.23 -14.37
C LEU A 26 -2.44 -16.27 -15.39
N PRO A 27 -2.35 -17.58 -15.05
CA PRO A 27 -2.01 -18.60 -16.05
C PRO A 27 -3.06 -18.70 -17.16
N GLN A 28 -4.35 -18.60 -16.83
CA GLN A 28 -5.45 -18.66 -17.80
C GLN A 28 -5.43 -17.44 -18.71
N TYR A 29 -5.25 -16.25 -18.14
CA TYR A 29 -5.06 -15.01 -18.88
C TYR A 29 -3.89 -15.12 -19.88
N HIS A 30 -2.73 -15.60 -19.42
CA HIS A 30 -1.55 -15.76 -20.27
C HIS A 30 -1.73 -16.80 -21.38
N GLN A 31 -2.51 -17.85 -21.11
CA GLN A 31 -2.86 -18.85 -22.13
C GLN A 31 -3.77 -18.26 -23.20
N LEU A 32 -4.80 -17.50 -22.81
CA LEU A 32 -5.72 -16.83 -23.74
C LEU A 32 -5.01 -15.77 -24.57
N LEU A 33 -4.15 -14.93 -23.96
CA LEU A 33 -3.36 -13.91 -24.65
C LEU A 33 -2.42 -14.46 -25.74
N LYS A 34 -1.98 -15.71 -25.61
CA LYS A 34 -1.04 -16.34 -26.55
C LYS A 34 -1.72 -16.98 -27.76
N LYS A 35 -3.05 -17.14 -27.74
CA LYS A 35 -3.78 -17.70 -28.87
C LYS A 35 -3.87 -16.67 -30.00
N GLN A 36 -3.59 -17.10 -31.23
CA GLN A 36 -3.71 -16.24 -32.41
C GLN A 36 -5.15 -16.01 -32.82
N ASP A 37 -5.99 -17.04 -32.68
CA ASP A 37 -7.43 -16.97 -32.92
C ASP A 37 -8.16 -17.33 -31.61
N LEU A 38 -8.93 -16.38 -31.10
CA LEU A 38 -9.82 -16.56 -29.95
C LEU A 38 -11.25 -16.71 -30.48
N ASP A 39 -11.98 -17.69 -29.96
CA ASP A 39 -13.43 -17.75 -30.21
C ASP A 39 -14.17 -16.66 -29.41
N GLN A 40 -15.46 -16.42 -29.71
CA GLN A 40 -16.24 -15.39 -29.01
C GLN A 40 -16.35 -15.64 -27.49
N ASN A 41 -16.36 -16.89 -27.06
CA ASN A 41 -16.46 -17.26 -25.65
C ASN A 41 -15.13 -16.98 -24.93
N GLU A 42 -14.02 -17.34 -25.56
CA GLU A 42 -12.66 -17.07 -25.08
C GLU A 42 -12.35 -15.56 -25.03
N LEU A 43 -12.84 -14.80 -26.01
CA LEU A 43 -12.73 -13.34 -26.03
C LEU A 43 -13.54 -12.69 -24.91
N SER A 44 -14.75 -13.19 -24.62
CA SER A 44 -15.54 -12.77 -23.47
C SER A 44 -14.82 -13.08 -22.15
N GLN A 45 -14.28 -14.29 -22.01
CA GLN A 45 -13.53 -14.69 -20.83
C GLN A 45 -12.27 -13.85 -20.61
N LEU A 46 -11.55 -13.50 -21.68
CA LEU A 46 -10.40 -12.61 -21.61
C LEU A 46 -10.81 -11.23 -21.05
N GLY A 47 -11.89 -10.65 -21.58
CA GLY A 47 -12.42 -9.37 -21.11
C GLY A 47 -12.87 -9.40 -19.63
N ASP A 48 -13.52 -10.49 -19.21
CA ASP A 48 -13.92 -10.68 -17.81
C ASP A 48 -12.71 -10.75 -16.87
N ILE A 49 -11.65 -11.46 -17.29
CA ILE A 49 -10.40 -11.55 -16.53
C ILE A 49 -9.71 -10.19 -16.46
N GLU A 50 -9.61 -9.45 -17.57
CA GLU A 50 -9.03 -8.11 -17.60
C GLU A 50 -9.78 -7.14 -16.69
N HIS A 51 -11.11 -7.13 -16.77
CA HIS A 51 -11.95 -6.28 -15.92
C HIS A 51 -11.73 -6.58 -14.43
N TYR A 52 -11.66 -7.87 -14.09
CA TYR A 52 -11.36 -8.29 -12.72
C TYR A 52 -9.97 -7.82 -12.26
N LEU A 53 -8.94 -7.99 -13.09
CA LEU A 53 -7.56 -7.57 -12.79
C LEU A 53 -7.45 -6.04 -12.61
N LEU A 54 -8.19 -5.26 -13.40
CA LEU A 54 -8.25 -3.79 -13.24
C LEU A 54 -8.91 -3.39 -11.92
N GLY A 55 -10.05 -4.00 -11.58
CA GLY A 55 -10.75 -3.73 -10.32
C GLY A 55 -9.92 -4.11 -9.09
N VAL A 56 -9.17 -5.20 -9.21
CA VAL A 56 -8.16 -5.62 -8.24
C VAL A 56 -7.07 -4.57 -8.04
N ASN A 57 -6.48 -4.06 -9.14
CA ASN A 57 -5.40 -3.09 -9.06
C ASN A 57 -5.86 -1.79 -8.38
N ALA A 58 -7.10 -1.35 -8.68
CA ALA A 58 -7.72 -0.21 -8.02
C ALA A 58 -7.86 -0.41 -6.50
N LYS A 59 -8.30 -1.59 -6.04
CA LYS A 59 -8.38 -1.92 -4.61
C LYS A 59 -7.00 -1.93 -3.93
N ILE A 60 -5.98 -2.48 -4.58
CA ILE A 60 -4.61 -2.48 -4.05
C ILE A 60 -4.12 -1.03 -3.88
N MET A 61 -4.35 -0.17 -4.87
CA MET A 61 -4.00 1.25 -4.78
C MET A 61 -4.73 1.95 -3.62
N GLU A 62 -6.02 1.66 -3.41
CA GLU A 62 -6.78 2.23 -2.29
C GLU A 62 -6.22 1.79 -0.94
N ILE A 63 -5.92 0.50 -0.77
CA ILE A 63 -5.33 -0.05 0.46
C ILE A 63 -3.95 0.58 0.71
N LYS A 64 -3.12 0.67 -0.34
CA LYS A 64 -1.81 1.31 -0.27
C LYS A 64 -1.93 2.76 0.22
N GLY A 65 -2.84 3.54 -0.38
CA GLY A 65 -3.05 4.94 0.03
C GLY A 65 -3.48 5.09 1.49
N LYS A 66 -4.36 4.21 1.99
CA LYS A 66 -4.74 4.20 3.42
C LYS A 66 -3.57 3.88 4.33
N LEU A 67 -2.75 2.88 3.98
CA LEU A 67 -1.57 2.49 4.77
C LEU A 67 -0.53 3.62 4.80
N GLU A 68 -0.31 4.30 3.67
CA GLU A 68 0.59 5.46 3.59
C GLU A 68 0.08 6.61 4.48
N GLN A 69 -1.21 6.92 4.43
CA GLN A 69 -1.82 7.94 5.28
C GLN A 69 -1.71 7.61 6.77
N ASP A 70 -1.98 6.37 7.16
CA ASP A 70 -1.86 5.91 8.55
C ASP A 70 -0.42 5.97 9.04
N LEU A 71 0.53 5.52 8.22
CA LEU A 71 1.96 5.58 8.53
C LEU A 71 2.44 7.02 8.68
N PHE A 72 1.98 7.92 7.81
CA PHE A 72 2.28 9.34 7.89
C PHE A 72 1.68 9.99 9.16
N GLY A 73 0.44 9.67 9.51
CA GLY A 73 -0.18 10.13 10.75
C GLY A 73 0.60 9.68 12.00
N GLN A 74 1.03 8.43 12.04
CA GLN A 74 1.86 7.90 13.13
C GLN A 74 3.24 8.55 13.19
N SER A 75 3.88 8.78 12.05
CA SER A 75 5.20 9.41 12.00
C SER A 75 5.14 10.87 12.48
N LEU A 76 4.11 11.63 12.11
CA LEU A 76 3.86 12.96 12.66
C LEU A 76 3.65 12.95 14.18
N HIS A 77 2.85 12.02 14.69
CA HIS A 77 2.64 11.88 16.13
C HIS A 77 3.96 11.61 16.88
N VAL A 78 4.80 10.72 16.36
CA VAL A 78 6.12 10.43 16.93
C VAL A 78 7.04 11.66 16.85
N TYR A 79 7.02 12.39 15.73
CA TYR A 79 7.80 13.61 15.54
C TYR A 79 7.48 14.66 16.61
N TYR A 80 6.20 14.97 16.84
CA TYR A 80 5.80 15.95 17.85
C TYR A 80 6.20 15.51 19.27
N LYS A 81 6.04 14.23 19.59
CA LYS A 81 6.47 13.68 20.89
C LYS A 81 7.98 13.77 21.10
N LEU A 82 8.78 13.54 20.06
CA LEU A 82 10.23 13.72 20.11
C LEU A 82 10.60 15.19 20.24
N LYS A 83 9.85 16.10 19.61
CA LYS A 83 10.07 17.55 19.69
C LYS A 83 9.89 18.08 21.10
N GLU A 84 8.84 17.69 21.80
CA GLU A 84 8.60 18.04 23.21
C GLU A 84 9.76 17.56 24.10
N LYS A 85 10.14 16.28 23.99
CA LYS A 85 11.25 15.71 24.78
C LYS A 85 12.61 16.33 24.47
N ALA A 86 12.84 16.69 23.20
CA ALA A 86 14.05 17.39 22.79
C ALA A 86 14.11 18.82 23.37
N GLN A 87 12.97 19.50 23.49
CA GLN A 87 12.86 20.79 24.16
C GLN A 87 13.12 20.69 25.67
N GLU A 88 12.68 19.60 26.30
CA GLU A 88 12.99 19.26 27.69
C GLU A 88 14.47 18.87 27.93
N GLY A 89 15.26 18.75 26.86
CA GLY A 89 16.70 18.55 26.94
C GLY A 89 17.18 17.12 26.73
N ASP A 90 16.32 16.15 26.36
CA ASP A 90 16.75 14.77 26.10
C ASP A 90 17.61 14.68 24.82
N PRO A 91 18.92 14.38 24.93
CA PRO A 91 19.82 14.34 23.77
C PRO A 91 19.50 13.19 22.80
N ASN A 92 18.93 12.08 23.29
CA ASN A 92 18.51 10.97 22.43
C ASN A 92 17.31 11.35 21.55
N SER A 93 16.37 12.12 22.09
CA SER A 93 15.23 12.63 21.33
C SER A 93 15.65 13.65 20.27
N LYS A 94 16.65 14.50 20.56
CA LYS A 94 17.23 15.41 19.55
C LYS A 94 17.81 14.68 18.34
N LEU A 95 18.63 13.66 18.57
CA LEU A 95 19.24 12.88 17.49
C LEU A 95 18.18 12.14 16.65
N LYS A 96 17.16 11.57 17.29
CA LYS A 96 16.06 10.90 16.58
C LYS A 96 15.20 11.87 15.77
N LEU A 97 14.99 13.09 16.28
CA LEU A 97 14.23 14.12 15.59
C LEU A 97 14.94 14.58 14.32
N GLU A 98 16.26 14.76 14.34
CA GLU A 98 17.02 15.12 13.14
C GLU A 98 16.97 14.01 12.08
N LYS A 99 17.13 12.74 12.47
CA LYS A 99 16.98 11.60 11.54
C LYS A 99 15.58 11.52 10.91
N MET A 100 14.54 11.82 11.69
CA MET A 100 13.18 11.87 11.16
C MET A 100 12.98 13.05 10.20
N ARG A 101 13.59 14.20 10.48
CA ARG A 101 13.56 15.36 9.58
C ARG A 101 14.22 15.02 8.24
N GLU A 102 15.40 14.39 8.27
CA GLU A 102 16.11 13.93 7.07
C GLU A 102 15.24 12.96 6.25
N ALA A 103 14.66 11.95 6.89
CA ALA A 103 13.79 10.98 6.22
C ALA A 103 12.52 11.62 5.61
N PHE A 104 11.94 12.63 6.28
CA PHE A 104 10.80 13.36 5.72
C PHE A 104 11.18 14.25 4.55
N LEU A 105 12.36 14.88 4.58
CA LEU A 105 12.86 15.68 3.46
C LEU A 105 13.10 14.79 2.24
N GLU A 106 13.74 13.64 2.43
CA GLU A 106 13.98 12.66 1.36
C GLU A 106 12.66 12.14 0.76
N ALA A 107 11.68 11.81 1.61
CA ALA A 107 10.37 11.35 1.15
C ALA A 107 9.54 12.45 0.45
N LEU A 108 9.79 13.73 0.75
CA LEU A 108 9.17 14.86 0.07
C LEU A 108 9.82 15.10 -1.30
N GLU A 109 11.14 14.93 -1.40
CA GLU A 109 11.90 15.03 -2.66
C GLU A 109 11.63 13.88 -3.62
N SER A 110 11.40 12.66 -3.11
CA SER A 110 11.06 11.49 -3.93
C SER A 110 9.61 11.51 -4.44
N GLY A 111 8.76 12.38 -3.90
CA GLY A 111 7.33 12.43 -4.19
C GLY A 111 6.51 11.32 -3.53
N ASP A 112 7.10 10.56 -2.60
CA ASP A 112 6.41 9.51 -1.84
C ASP A 112 5.44 10.09 -0.78
N VAL A 113 5.60 11.37 -0.43
CA VAL A 113 4.67 12.11 0.43
C VAL A 113 4.05 13.26 -0.36
N MET A 114 2.76 13.12 -0.70
CA MET A 114 1.98 14.21 -1.26
C MET A 114 1.78 15.31 -0.20
N ASN A 115 2.33 16.49 -0.46
CA ASN A 115 2.08 17.68 0.34
C ASN A 115 0.66 18.20 0.05
N TYR A 116 -0.31 17.83 0.88
CA TYR A 116 -1.64 18.45 0.89
C TYR A 116 -1.57 19.77 1.69
N ASN A 117 -0.93 20.78 1.09
CA ASN A 117 -1.04 22.17 1.55
C ASN A 117 -2.29 22.82 0.97
#